data_AF-A0A918N2X2-F1
#
_entry.id   AF-A0A918N2X2-F1
#
_cell.length_a   1.000
_cell.length_b   1.000
_cell.length_c   1.000
_cell.angle_alpha   90.00
_cell.angle_beta   90.00
_cell.angle_gamma   90.00
#
_symmetry.space_group_name_H-M   'P 1'
#
loop_
_entity.id
_entity.type
_entity.pdbx_description
1 polymer ?
#
loop_
_entity_poly.entity_id
_entity_poly.type
_entity_poly.pdbx_seq_one_letter_code
_entity_poly.pdbx_strand_id
1 'polypeptide(L)'
;MWINIGSIKYTKKFLLITFIALSFSCSDAKTKGKSSTVKQTENRATILSDFIQQKITNNLYILKSINYNTNVGVFIGAKEVLLIDPMTGINNHQQLLKAIKNLSEKPIKYIINTHSHGDHSGANSFFIELGATLISHENVKYSKAKYNITFKNSYALDMGNEKIELYHNIAHTFDDVLIYFKKNNAIFMGDTYMTNSFPHFYYGGGSKGHLRIIDKALSLGNVNTAIIPAHGELLSNKKKLNTYRDNTVKWMVRIKELHDVGKTIKEIANDEQIEELSLIFNDGNRVSNQTLLQTINKTVSVDLFNSIDISLNILKGYEGFYEYKNGQIDEIIFQNSKLLLRSEGLYIYEIAPISKTKFHIKGQINKHVIFDNTNQKFIFFNGKENLEAIRKQ
;
A
#
# COMPACT_ATOMS: atom_id res chain seq x y z
N MET A 1 -39.51 23.04 22.85
CA MET A 1 -38.94 24.40 22.91
C MET A 1 -38.26 24.66 21.57
N TRP A 2 -38.98 25.30 20.65
CA TRP A 2 -38.55 25.51 19.27
C TRP A 2 -37.81 26.85 19.19
N ILE A 3 -36.58 26.87 18.69
CA ILE A 3 -35.84 28.11 18.42
C ILE A 3 -35.79 28.31 16.91
N ASN A 4 -36.45 29.39 16.52
CA ASN A 4 -36.57 29.97 15.20
C ASN A 4 -35.34 30.87 14.97
N ILE A 5 -34.58 30.68 13.88
CA ILE A 5 -33.55 31.64 13.47
C ILE A 5 -33.79 31.98 12.00
N GLY A 6 -34.08 33.27 11.80
CA GLY A 6 -34.54 33.86 10.56
C GLY A 6 -33.48 33.96 9.47
N SER A 7 -34.02 34.14 8.28
CA SER A 7 -33.35 34.35 7.00
C SER A 7 -32.66 35.72 6.92
N ILE A 8 -31.40 35.73 6.46
CA ILE A 8 -30.67 36.94 6.09
C ILE A 8 -30.61 37.04 4.57
N LYS A 9 -31.18 38.14 4.03
CA LYS A 9 -31.14 38.50 2.62
C LYS A 9 -29.87 39.27 2.26
N TYR A 10 -29.40 39.02 1.05
CA TYR A 10 -28.24 39.57 0.35
C TYR A 10 -28.24 41.10 0.18
N THR A 11 -27.04 41.70 0.23
CA THR A 11 -26.73 42.93 -0.52
C THR A 11 -25.43 42.75 -1.31
N LYS A 12 -25.55 42.75 -2.65
CA LYS A 12 -24.44 42.81 -3.60
C LYS A 12 -23.83 44.23 -3.58
N LYS A 13 -22.53 44.37 -3.32
CA LYS A 13 -21.76 45.57 -3.68
C LYS A 13 -20.85 45.22 -4.86
N PHE A 14 -21.17 45.81 -6.01
CA PHE A 14 -20.29 45.88 -7.18
C PHE A 14 -19.17 46.89 -6.86
N LEU A 15 -17.91 46.49 -6.94
CA LEU A 15 -16.78 47.42 -6.95
C LEU A 15 -16.20 47.41 -8.36
N LEU A 16 -16.38 48.53 -9.05
CA LEU A 16 -15.84 48.83 -10.38
C LEU A 16 -14.40 49.35 -10.17
N ILE A 17 -13.39 48.60 -10.61
CA ILE A 17 -12.00 49.09 -10.64
C ILE A 17 -11.63 49.35 -12.10
N THR A 18 -11.43 50.64 -12.40
CA THR A 18 -11.00 51.20 -13.67
C THR A 18 -9.52 50.86 -13.94
N PHE A 19 -9.26 50.23 -15.08
CA PHE A 19 -7.92 50.05 -15.65
C PHE A 19 -7.47 51.36 -16.30
N ILE A 20 -6.42 51.99 -15.78
CA ILE A 20 -5.69 53.07 -16.46
C ILE A 20 -4.41 52.47 -17.03
N ALA A 21 -4.36 52.38 -18.36
CA ALA A 21 -3.14 52.07 -19.10
C ALA A 21 -2.26 53.33 -19.16
N LEU A 22 -1.04 53.24 -18.64
CA LEU A 22 0.00 54.24 -18.84
C LEU A 22 1.23 53.54 -19.43
N SER A 23 1.39 53.74 -20.74
CA SER A 23 2.60 53.46 -21.49
C SER A 23 3.66 54.50 -21.15
N PHE A 24 4.81 54.06 -20.64
CA PHE A 24 6.05 54.83 -20.71
C PHE A 24 7.17 53.96 -21.29
N SER A 25 7.64 54.40 -22.45
CA SER A 25 8.87 53.98 -23.11
C SER A 25 9.97 54.95 -22.69
N CYS A 26 11.11 54.44 -22.21
CA CYS A 26 12.44 54.96 -22.56
C CYS A 26 13.59 54.08 -22.04
N SER A 27 14.43 53.69 -23.01
CA SER A 27 15.88 53.40 -23.04
C SER A 27 16.69 53.00 -21.81
N ASP A 28 17.38 51.87 -21.99
CA ASP A 28 18.76 51.50 -21.62
C ASP A 28 19.51 52.28 -20.52
N ALA A 29 19.86 51.55 -19.45
CA ALA A 29 21.14 51.70 -18.77
C ALA A 29 21.60 50.34 -18.19
N LYS A 30 22.69 49.82 -18.76
CA LYS A 30 23.42 48.63 -18.26
C LYS A 30 23.99 48.92 -16.87
N THR A 31 23.59 48.16 -15.85
CA THR A 31 24.44 47.88 -14.68
C THR A 31 24.27 46.43 -14.22
N LYS A 32 25.39 45.71 -14.16
CA LYS A 32 25.49 44.32 -13.69
C LYS A 32 25.35 44.30 -12.16
N GLY A 33 24.18 43.89 -11.67
CA GLY A 33 23.98 43.47 -10.28
C GLY A 33 23.68 41.97 -10.23
N LYS A 34 24.55 41.19 -9.58
CA LYS A 34 24.37 39.75 -9.36
C LYS A 34 23.12 39.50 -8.52
N SER A 35 22.01 39.16 -9.16
CA SER A 35 20.88 38.49 -8.50
C SER A 35 21.15 36.99 -8.53
N SER A 36 21.42 36.43 -7.36
CA SER A 36 21.56 35.00 -7.14
C SER A 36 20.19 34.32 -7.30
N THR A 37 19.87 33.96 -8.53
CA THR A 37 18.76 33.03 -8.82
C THR A 37 19.13 31.66 -8.27
N VAL A 38 18.44 31.26 -7.21
CA VAL A 38 18.37 29.87 -6.77
C VAL A 38 17.77 29.06 -7.93
N LYS A 39 18.62 28.36 -8.67
CA LYS A 39 18.18 27.37 -9.65
C LYS A 39 17.54 26.21 -8.89
N GLN A 40 16.21 26.12 -8.93
CA GLN A 40 15.54 24.82 -8.78
C GLN A 40 16.01 23.93 -9.93
N THR A 41 16.97 23.06 -9.67
CA THR A 41 17.30 21.95 -10.57
C THR A 41 16.13 21.00 -10.60
N GLU A 42 15.41 20.97 -11.72
CA GLU A 42 14.37 19.98 -11.98
C GLU A 42 14.97 18.57 -11.94
N ASN A 43 14.55 17.77 -10.95
CA ASN A 43 14.80 16.33 -10.85
C ASN A 43 14.03 15.60 -11.99
N ARG A 44 14.58 15.61 -13.21
CA ARG A 44 14.01 14.86 -14.34
C ARG A 44 14.50 13.41 -14.33
N ALA A 45 13.59 12.47 -14.59
CA ALA A 45 13.91 11.07 -14.73
C ALA A 45 14.84 10.84 -15.93
N THR A 46 15.84 9.98 -15.78
CA THR A 46 16.78 9.60 -16.86
C THR A 46 16.50 8.17 -17.30
N ILE A 47 16.39 7.93 -18.61
CA ILE A 47 16.23 6.57 -19.16
C ILE A 47 17.63 5.97 -19.36
N LEU A 48 17.97 4.99 -18.53
CA LEU A 48 18.99 3.99 -18.81
C LEU A 48 18.29 2.88 -19.60
N SER A 49 18.93 2.22 -20.58
CA SER A 49 18.30 1.31 -21.56
C SER A 49 17.03 0.59 -21.09
N ASP A 50 17.08 -0.07 -19.94
CA ASP A 50 15.99 -0.88 -19.37
C ASP A 50 15.34 -0.27 -18.11
N PHE A 51 15.86 0.85 -17.59
CA PHE A 51 15.42 1.47 -16.34
C PHE A 51 15.25 2.98 -16.44
N ILE A 52 14.13 3.46 -15.93
CA ILE A 52 13.93 4.85 -15.61
C ILE A 52 14.50 5.11 -14.21
N GLN A 53 15.40 6.09 -14.11
CA GLN A 53 16.02 6.51 -12.86
C GLN A 53 15.49 7.88 -12.45
N GLN A 54 14.96 7.99 -11.23
CA GLN A 54 14.60 9.26 -10.58
C GLN A 54 15.52 9.48 -9.38
N LYS A 55 16.30 10.57 -9.40
CA LYS A 55 17.08 11.00 -8.24
C LYS A 55 16.17 11.74 -7.26
N ILE A 56 16.19 11.35 -5.98
CA ILE A 56 15.48 12.05 -4.90
C ILE A 56 16.44 12.98 -4.16
N THR A 57 17.57 12.44 -3.73
CA THR A 57 18.69 13.17 -3.12
C THR A 57 20.02 12.64 -3.67
N ASN A 58 21.16 13.09 -3.13
CA ASN A 58 22.49 12.62 -3.57
C ASN A 58 22.75 11.13 -3.32
N ASN A 59 22.02 10.52 -2.40
CA ASN A 59 22.20 9.13 -1.97
C ASN A 59 20.90 8.32 -1.99
N LEU A 60 19.77 8.88 -2.42
CA LEU A 60 18.50 8.17 -2.57
C LEU A 60 17.96 8.29 -3.99
N TYR A 61 17.70 7.15 -4.61
CA TYR A 61 17.24 7.02 -5.99
C TYR A 61 16.06 6.06 -6.07
N ILE A 62 15.27 6.21 -7.13
CA ILE A 62 14.23 5.27 -7.53
C ILE A 62 14.60 4.75 -8.90
N LEU A 63 14.58 3.44 -9.06
CA LEU A 63 14.71 2.76 -10.34
C LEU A 63 13.38 2.09 -10.67
N LYS A 64 12.94 2.22 -11.92
CA LYS A 64 11.77 1.51 -12.43
C LYS A 64 12.10 0.88 -13.76
N SER A 65 11.94 -0.43 -13.86
CA SER A 65 12.12 -1.11 -15.14
C SER A 65 11.04 -0.64 -16.12
N ILE A 66 11.40 -0.47 -17.39
CA ILE A 66 10.41 -0.14 -18.44
C ILE A 66 9.34 -1.23 -18.61
N ASN A 67 9.65 -2.46 -18.20
CA ASN A 67 8.77 -3.63 -18.33
C ASN A 67 8.00 -3.99 -17.03
N TYR A 68 8.26 -3.30 -15.92
CA TYR A 68 7.63 -3.61 -14.63
C TYR A 68 7.16 -2.33 -13.94
N ASN A 69 6.00 -2.40 -13.28
CA ASN A 69 5.40 -1.22 -12.68
C ASN A 69 5.94 -0.90 -11.27
N THR A 70 6.75 -1.78 -10.67
CA THR A 70 7.30 -1.61 -9.31
C THR A 70 8.42 -0.57 -9.26
N ASN A 71 8.29 0.39 -8.35
CA ASN A 71 9.32 1.36 -8.00
C ASN A 71 10.31 0.75 -7.01
N VAL A 72 11.57 0.61 -7.43
CA VAL A 72 12.66 0.08 -6.61
C VAL A 72 13.41 1.23 -5.96
N GLY A 73 13.56 1.22 -4.64
CA GLY A 73 14.39 2.21 -3.93
C GLY A 73 15.86 1.78 -3.86
N VAL A 74 16.78 2.69 -4.16
CA VAL A 74 18.22 2.46 -4.01
C VAL A 74 18.80 3.55 -3.12
N PHE A 75 19.30 3.16 -1.95
CA PHE A 75 19.93 4.05 -0.99
C PHE A 75 21.42 3.74 -0.83
N ILE A 76 22.27 4.74 -1.06
CA ILE A 76 23.73 4.62 -0.94
C ILE A 76 24.13 5.07 0.47
N GLY A 77 24.41 4.10 1.33
CA GLY A 77 24.94 4.30 2.68
C GLY A 77 26.41 4.75 2.70
N ALA A 78 26.97 4.84 3.90
CA ALA A 78 28.38 5.18 4.09
C ALA A 78 29.32 4.13 3.47
N LYS A 79 29.02 2.83 3.67
CA LYS A 79 29.85 1.70 3.19
C LYS A 79 29.14 0.78 2.21
N GLU A 80 27.82 0.78 2.19
CA GLU A 80 27.00 -0.23 1.51
C GLU A 80 25.70 0.35 0.94
N VAL A 81 25.05 -0.42 0.07
CA VAL A 81 23.77 -0.07 -0.56
C VAL A 81 22.62 -0.82 0.13
N LEU A 82 21.53 -0.10 0.36
CA LEU A 82 20.22 -0.64 0.73
C LEU A 82 19.31 -0.63 -0.49
N LEU A 83 18.65 -1.75 -0.73
CA LEU A 83 17.66 -1.95 -1.78
C LEU A 83 16.26 -2.07 -1.17
N ILE A 84 15.27 -1.40 -1.78
CA ILE A 84 13.86 -1.46 -1.38
C ILE A 84 13.06 -2.04 -2.52
N ASP A 85 12.30 -3.10 -2.25
CA ASP A 85 11.41 -3.78 -3.22
C ASP A 85 12.10 -4.11 -4.55
N PRO A 86 13.03 -5.08 -4.57
CA PRO A 86 13.84 -5.39 -5.75
C PRO A 86 13.07 -6.11 -6.88
N MET A 87 11.80 -5.81 -7.07
CA MET A 87 10.90 -6.30 -8.10
C MET A 87 10.71 -7.83 -8.19
N THR A 88 10.12 -8.32 -9.29
CA THR A 88 9.74 -9.73 -9.52
C THR A 88 10.90 -10.73 -9.62
N GLY A 89 12.11 -10.28 -9.94
CA GLY A 89 13.28 -11.14 -10.17
C GLY A 89 13.27 -11.97 -11.46
N ILE A 90 12.19 -11.97 -12.24
CA ILE A 90 12.10 -12.74 -13.50
C ILE A 90 12.77 -11.95 -14.62
N ASN A 91 13.83 -12.50 -15.23
CA ASN A 91 14.54 -11.97 -16.41
C ASN A 91 15.14 -10.56 -16.30
N ASN A 92 15.05 -9.89 -15.15
CA ASN A 92 15.39 -8.46 -14.97
C ASN A 92 16.41 -8.17 -13.85
N HIS A 93 16.68 -9.15 -12.98
CA HIS A 93 17.50 -8.97 -11.79
C HIS A 93 18.97 -8.64 -12.10
N GLN A 94 19.52 -9.17 -13.21
CA GLN A 94 20.87 -8.80 -13.68
C GLN A 94 20.93 -7.37 -14.21
N GLN A 95 19.91 -6.92 -14.94
CA GLN A 95 19.80 -5.54 -15.43
C GLN A 95 19.62 -4.57 -14.27
N LEU A 96 18.85 -4.96 -13.23
CA LEU A 96 18.75 -4.20 -11.99
C LEU A 96 20.11 -4.07 -11.31
N LEU A 97 20.85 -5.17 -11.15
CA LEU A 97 22.20 -5.13 -10.57
C LEU A 97 23.12 -4.17 -11.36
N LYS A 98 23.09 -4.21 -12.69
CA LYS A 98 23.85 -3.28 -13.54
C LYS A 98 23.42 -1.82 -13.33
N ALA A 99 22.12 -1.56 -13.24
CA ALA A 99 21.60 -0.21 -12.97
C ALA A 99 22.04 0.30 -11.59
N ILE A 100 22.03 -0.56 -10.55
CA ILE A 100 22.54 -0.22 -9.21
C ILE A 100 24.05 0.05 -9.26
N LYS A 101 24.82 -0.75 -10.01
CA LYS A 101 26.27 -0.56 -10.16
C LYS A 101 26.65 0.74 -10.85
N ASN A 102 25.82 1.23 -11.78
CA ASN A 102 25.99 2.56 -12.36
C ASN A 102 25.79 3.70 -11.34
N LEU A 103 25.08 3.45 -10.23
CA LEU A 103 24.90 4.41 -9.14
C LEU A 103 26.02 4.32 -8.09
N SER A 104 26.53 3.11 -7.80
CA SER A 104 27.55 2.90 -6.77
C SER A 104 28.30 1.58 -6.94
N GLU A 105 29.61 1.61 -6.67
CA GLU A 105 30.42 0.38 -6.57
C GLU A 105 30.32 -0.34 -5.22
N LYS A 106 29.71 0.29 -4.22
CA LYS A 106 29.56 -0.27 -2.87
C LYS A 106 28.76 -1.59 -2.89
N PRO A 107 29.04 -2.53 -1.97
CA PRO A 107 28.29 -3.78 -1.90
C PRO A 107 26.82 -3.52 -1.54
N ILE A 108 25.91 -4.28 -2.15
CA ILE A 108 24.49 -4.32 -1.75
C ILE A 108 24.41 -5.19 -0.50
N LYS A 109 24.18 -4.57 0.66
CA LYS A 109 24.18 -5.29 1.94
C LYS A 109 22.79 -5.59 2.45
N TYR A 110 21.83 -4.69 2.26
CA TYR A 110 20.50 -4.84 2.85
C TYR A 110 19.41 -4.78 1.79
N ILE A 111 18.37 -5.56 2.03
CA ILE A 111 17.11 -5.48 1.32
C ILE A 111 16.02 -5.22 2.37
N ILE A 112 15.09 -4.33 2.05
CA ILE A 112 13.86 -4.14 2.82
C ILE A 112 12.70 -4.27 1.85
N ASN A 113 11.71 -5.09 2.21
CA ASN A 113 10.44 -5.07 1.49
C ASN A 113 9.41 -4.21 2.19
N THR A 114 8.63 -3.48 1.41
CA THR A 114 7.42 -2.83 1.92
C THR A 114 6.36 -3.88 2.27
N HIS A 115 6.28 -4.99 1.53
CA HIS A 115 5.46 -6.17 1.82
C HIS A 115 5.90 -7.38 0.97
N SER A 116 5.34 -8.57 1.23
CA SER A 116 5.79 -9.85 0.66
C SER A 116 5.20 -10.25 -0.70
N HIS A 117 4.54 -9.35 -1.43
CA HIS A 117 4.07 -9.70 -2.77
C HIS A 117 5.22 -9.92 -3.74
N GLY A 118 5.00 -10.85 -4.68
CA GLY A 118 6.07 -11.39 -5.52
C GLY A 118 6.70 -10.36 -6.44
N ASP A 119 5.98 -9.33 -6.84
CA ASP A 119 6.49 -8.22 -7.62
C ASP A 119 7.27 -7.19 -6.80
N HIS A 120 7.34 -7.35 -5.48
CA HIS A 120 8.22 -6.60 -4.57
C HIS A 120 9.36 -7.47 -4.05
N SER A 121 9.12 -8.75 -3.83
CA SER A 121 10.04 -9.67 -3.15
C SER A 121 10.73 -10.68 -4.06
N GLY A 122 10.36 -10.75 -5.33
CA GLY A 122 10.74 -11.85 -6.22
C GLY A 122 12.24 -11.93 -6.50
N ALA A 123 12.94 -10.79 -6.64
CA ALA A 123 14.39 -10.80 -6.83
C ALA A 123 15.20 -10.95 -5.53
N ASN A 124 14.55 -11.07 -4.36
CA ASN A 124 15.25 -11.17 -3.08
C ASN A 124 16.28 -12.31 -3.09
N SER A 125 15.90 -13.48 -3.58
CA SER A 125 16.78 -14.66 -3.60
C SER A 125 18.09 -14.39 -4.33
N PHE A 126 18.04 -13.69 -5.47
CA PHE A 126 19.22 -13.34 -6.24
C PHE A 126 20.18 -12.43 -5.46
N PHE A 127 19.67 -11.38 -4.80
CA PHE A 127 20.53 -10.47 -4.04
C PHE A 127 21.01 -11.09 -2.71
N ILE A 128 20.24 -12.00 -2.12
CA ILE A 128 20.66 -12.79 -0.94
C ILE A 128 21.83 -13.70 -1.31
N GLU A 129 21.79 -14.36 -2.48
CA GLU A 129 22.91 -15.17 -3.00
C GLU A 129 24.18 -14.33 -3.23
N LEU A 130 24.03 -13.03 -3.51
CA LEU A 130 25.14 -12.07 -3.61
C LEU A 130 25.61 -11.52 -2.25
N GLY A 131 25.04 -11.99 -1.14
CA GLY A 131 25.46 -11.63 0.23
C GLY A 131 24.62 -10.56 0.93
N ALA A 132 23.49 -10.15 0.34
CA ALA A 132 22.57 -9.23 0.99
C ALA A 132 21.77 -9.91 2.12
N THR A 133 21.36 -9.11 3.11
CA THR A 133 20.53 -9.51 4.24
C THR A 133 19.16 -8.85 4.11
N LEU A 134 18.11 -9.65 4.06
CA LEU A 134 16.73 -9.19 3.95
C LEU A 134 16.10 -8.98 5.33
N ILE A 135 15.57 -7.77 5.53
CA ILE A 135 14.84 -7.34 6.72
C ILE A 135 13.36 -7.19 6.34
N SER A 136 12.50 -7.93 7.04
CA SER A 136 11.06 -7.97 6.76
C SER A 136 10.25 -7.91 8.05
N HIS A 137 8.95 -7.62 7.97
CA HIS A 137 8.06 -7.80 9.10
C HIS A 137 7.86 -9.30 9.44
N GLU A 138 7.60 -9.67 10.70
CA GLU A 138 7.50 -11.08 11.13
C GLU A 138 6.41 -11.88 10.42
N ASN A 139 5.36 -11.22 9.93
CA ASN A 139 4.30 -11.88 9.18
C ASN A 139 4.73 -12.33 7.77
N VAL A 140 5.93 -11.97 7.31
CA VAL A 140 6.52 -12.51 6.08
C VAL A 140 6.57 -14.05 6.08
N LYS A 141 6.66 -14.67 7.27
CA LYS A 141 6.65 -16.14 7.41
C LYS A 141 5.37 -16.79 6.91
N TYR A 142 4.28 -16.04 6.77
CA TYR A 142 3.02 -16.51 6.19
C TYR A 142 2.91 -16.22 4.69
N SER A 143 4.04 -15.96 4.04
CA SER A 143 4.17 -15.76 2.59
C SER A 143 5.24 -16.71 2.04
N LYS A 144 5.34 -16.79 0.71
CA LYS A 144 6.42 -17.53 0.03
C LYS A 144 7.75 -16.75 -0.04
N ALA A 145 7.76 -15.49 0.39
CA ALA A 145 8.95 -14.65 0.31
C ALA A 145 10.04 -15.15 1.26
N LYS A 146 11.29 -15.02 0.83
CA LYS A 146 12.45 -15.25 1.70
C LYS A 146 12.52 -14.17 2.78
N TYR A 147 13.24 -14.46 3.86
CA TYR A 147 13.57 -13.50 4.91
C TYR A 147 14.84 -13.95 5.66
N ASN A 148 15.56 -13.01 6.27
CA ASN A 148 16.70 -13.33 7.15
C ASN A 148 16.48 -12.77 8.56
N ILE A 149 16.08 -11.50 8.65
CA ILE A 149 15.82 -10.80 9.90
C ILE A 149 14.37 -10.35 9.89
N THR A 150 13.67 -10.57 11.01
CA THR A 150 12.30 -10.08 11.19
C THR A 150 12.18 -9.08 12.32
N PHE A 151 11.20 -8.19 12.22
CA PHE A 151 10.79 -7.27 13.28
C PHE A 151 9.27 -7.26 13.43
N LYS A 152 8.79 -6.73 14.56
CA LYS A 152 7.35 -6.69 14.90
C LYS A 152 6.72 -5.32 14.65
N ASN A 153 7.04 -4.33 15.48
CA ASN A 153 6.36 -3.03 15.44
C ASN A 153 7.14 -2.00 14.61
N SER A 154 8.43 -1.90 14.88
CA SER A 154 9.32 -0.95 14.22
C SER A 154 10.74 -1.48 14.21
N TYR A 155 11.56 -0.97 13.30
CA TYR A 155 12.97 -1.28 13.20
C TYR A 155 13.73 -0.04 12.72
N ALA A 156 15.00 0.09 13.11
CA ALA A 156 15.86 1.17 12.63
C ALA A 156 17.15 0.57 12.07
N LEU A 157 17.40 0.82 10.78
CA LEU A 157 18.63 0.39 10.11
C LEU A 157 19.59 1.57 10.02
N ASP A 158 20.77 1.45 10.62
CA ASP A 158 21.83 2.46 10.51
C ASP A 158 22.74 2.13 9.32
N MET A 159 22.75 3.02 8.32
CA MET A 159 23.59 2.91 7.12
C MET A 159 24.82 3.84 7.19
N GLY A 160 25.11 4.38 8.38
CA GLY A 160 26.25 5.26 8.69
C GLY A 160 26.01 6.73 8.36
N ASN A 161 25.43 7.04 7.19
CA ASN A 161 25.05 8.41 6.82
C ASN A 161 23.64 8.78 7.29
N GLU A 162 22.76 7.79 7.48
CA GLU A 162 21.37 7.96 7.91
C GLU A 162 20.85 6.69 8.60
N LYS A 163 19.95 6.89 9.57
CA LYS A 163 19.12 5.82 10.12
C LYS A 163 17.77 5.80 9.39
N ILE A 164 17.44 4.67 8.78
CA ILE A 164 16.17 4.42 8.12
C ILE A 164 15.21 3.80 9.12
N GLU A 165 14.03 4.40 9.26
CA GLU A 165 13.00 3.95 10.20
C GLU A 165 11.94 3.12 9.47
N LEU A 166 11.63 1.94 10.01
CA LEU A 166 10.58 1.04 9.52
C LEU A 166 9.42 1.02 10.51
N TYR A 167 8.21 1.19 9.99
CA TYR A 167 6.98 1.17 10.79
C TYR A 167 6.01 0.15 10.21
N HIS A 168 5.70 -0.89 10.99
CA HIS A 168 4.70 -1.87 10.60
C HIS A 168 3.28 -1.35 10.87
N ASN A 169 2.36 -1.57 9.92
CA ASN A 169 0.93 -1.45 10.14
C ASN A 169 0.18 -2.32 9.12
N ILE A 170 -0.59 -3.30 9.58
CA ILE A 170 -1.47 -4.12 8.73
C ILE A 170 -2.44 -3.22 7.92
N ALA A 171 -2.30 -3.21 6.60
CA ALA A 171 -3.08 -2.40 5.67
C ALA A 171 -3.43 -3.18 4.39
N HIS A 172 -2.59 -3.11 3.36
CA HIS A 172 -2.72 -3.89 2.13
C HIS A 172 -2.60 -5.39 2.41
N THR A 173 -1.54 -5.81 3.09
CA THR A 173 -1.27 -7.16 3.60
C THR A 173 -1.12 -7.16 5.13
N PHE A 174 -0.79 -8.32 5.70
CA PHE A 174 -0.47 -8.46 7.12
C PHE A 174 0.98 -8.09 7.47
N ASP A 175 1.81 -7.80 6.48
CA ASP A 175 3.24 -7.55 6.66
C ASP A 175 3.72 -6.22 6.08
N ASP A 176 2.79 -5.29 5.82
CA ASP A 176 3.12 -3.95 5.31
C ASP A 176 4.07 -3.17 6.23
N VAL A 177 5.01 -2.49 5.60
CA VAL A 177 6.04 -1.65 6.21
C VAL A 177 6.11 -0.32 5.50
N LEU A 178 5.93 0.75 6.26
CA LEU A 178 6.28 2.11 5.86
C LEU A 178 7.76 2.34 6.13
N ILE A 179 8.50 2.83 5.13
CA ILE A 179 9.94 3.07 5.22
C ILE A 179 10.20 4.58 5.18
N TYR A 180 10.78 5.13 6.24
CA TYR A 180 11.01 6.56 6.38
C TYR A 180 12.50 6.90 6.43
N PHE A 181 12.91 7.77 5.50
CA PHE A 181 14.22 8.41 5.46
C PHE A 181 14.12 9.83 6.02
N LYS A 182 14.45 10.01 7.29
CA LYS A 182 14.33 11.29 7.97
C LYS A 182 15.23 12.38 7.38
N LYS A 183 16.48 12.07 7.02
CA LYS A 183 17.41 13.05 6.43
C LYS A 183 17.13 13.28 4.95
N ASN A 184 16.78 12.25 4.17
CA ASN A 184 16.36 12.46 2.78
C ASN A 184 14.95 13.03 2.63
N ASN A 185 14.20 13.10 3.73
CA ASN A 185 12.82 13.56 3.77
C ASN A 185 11.95 12.81 2.74
N ALA A 186 11.99 11.48 2.79
CA ALA A 186 11.33 10.60 1.83
C ALA A 186 10.65 9.41 2.53
N ILE A 187 9.50 8.96 2.01
CA ILE A 187 8.72 7.84 2.55
C ILE A 187 8.35 6.87 1.42
N PHE A 188 8.68 5.59 1.56
CA PHE A 188 8.16 4.52 0.70
C PHE A 188 6.95 3.88 1.36
N MET A 189 5.89 3.70 0.57
CA MET A 189 4.57 3.30 1.06
C MET A 189 4.17 1.88 0.67
N GLY A 190 4.89 1.23 -0.26
CA GLY A 190 4.44 -0.02 -0.85
C GLY A 190 3.04 0.13 -1.48
N ASP A 191 2.30 -0.97 -1.54
CA ASP A 191 0.96 -1.03 -2.15
C ASP A 191 -0.14 -0.34 -1.32
N THR A 192 0.24 0.27 -0.19
CA THR A 192 -0.65 1.15 0.57
C THR A 192 -0.80 2.54 -0.08
N TYR A 193 0.04 2.86 -1.08
CA TYR A 193 -0.15 4.01 -1.97
C TYR A 193 0.36 3.74 -3.38
N MET A 194 -0.55 3.89 -4.36
CA MET A 194 -0.27 3.82 -5.79
C MET A 194 -0.92 5.00 -6.50
N THR A 195 -0.40 5.41 -7.66
CA THR A 195 -0.96 6.54 -8.41
C THR A 195 -1.73 6.12 -9.67
N ASN A 196 -1.76 4.84 -9.99
CA ASN A 196 -2.42 4.32 -11.19
C ASN A 196 -3.22 3.03 -10.91
N SER A 197 -3.72 2.89 -9.69
CA SER A 197 -4.59 1.79 -9.30
C SER A 197 -5.54 2.20 -8.17
N PHE A 198 -6.62 1.43 -8.02
CA PHE A 198 -7.52 1.54 -6.87
C PHE A 198 -6.77 1.42 -5.54
N PRO A 199 -7.35 1.86 -4.42
CA PRO A 199 -6.85 1.48 -3.11
C PRO A 199 -6.90 -0.03 -2.93
N HIS A 200 -5.78 -0.63 -2.53
CA HIS A 200 -5.71 -2.06 -2.25
C HIS A 200 -5.55 -2.30 -0.75
N PHE A 201 -6.64 -2.60 -0.07
CA PHE A 201 -6.65 -2.86 1.38
C PHE A 201 -7.29 -4.20 1.72
N TYR A 202 -7.26 -5.14 0.77
CA TYR A 202 -8.14 -6.29 0.80
C TYR A 202 -7.54 -7.55 1.43
N TYR A 203 -6.22 -7.64 1.59
CA TYR A 203 -5.57 -8.84 2.11
C TYR A 203 -5.27 -8.77 3.61
N GLY A 204 -5.21 -7.57 4.17
CA GLY A 204 -4.89 -7.33 5.58
C GLY A 204 -5.91 -6.47 6.32
N GLY A 205 -5.55 -5.21 6.55
CA GLY A 205 -6.14 -4.34 7.56
C GLY A 205 -7.44 -3.63 7.19
N GLY A 206 -7.97 -3.84 5.98
CA GLY A 206 -9.14 -3.14 5.47
C GLY A 206 -8.91 -1.63 5.31
N SER A 207 -9.96 -0.89 4.97
CA SER A 207 -9.85 0.57 4.79
C SER A 207 -9.34 1.28 6.04
N LYS A 208 -9.69 0.79 7.25
CA LYS A 208 -9.16 1.33 8.50
C LYS A 208 -7.65 1.19 8.60
N GLY A 209 -7.08 0.03 8.25
CA GLY A 209 -5.63 -0.17 8.21
C GLY A 209 -4.94 0.71 7.18
N HIS A 210 -5.54 0.80 6.00
CA HIS A 210 -5.08 1.65 4.90
C HIS A 210 -5.00 3.13 5.26
N LEU A 211 -6.07 3.66 5.87
CA LEU A 211 -6.10 5.06 6.30
C LEU A 211 -5.10 5.33 7.43
N ARG A 212 -4.91 4.39 8.37
CA ARG A 212 -3.91 4.53 9.45
C ARG A 212 -2.49 4.65 8.94
N ILE A 213 -2.08 3.83 7.96
CA ILE A 213 -0.71 3.93 7.43
C ILE A 213 -0.49 5.19 6.60
N ILE A 214 -1.52 5.65 5.88
CA ILE A 214 -1.47 6.94 5.18
C ILE A 214 -1.39 8.10 6.18
N ASP A 215 -2.18 8.07 7.25
CA ASP A 215 -2.14 9.08 8.31
C ASP A 215 -0.77 9.11 9.00
N LYS A 216 -0.18 7.93 9.25
CA LYS A 216 1.19 7.82 9.74
C LYS A 216 2.17 8.49 8.78
N ALA A 217 2.10 8.21 7.48
CA ALA A 217 2.96 8.84 6.48
C ALA A 217 2.81 10.38 6.43
N LEU A 218 1.57 10.87 6.48
CA LEU A 218 1.28 12.31 6.48
C LEU A 218 1.81 13.01 7.75
N SER A 219 1.87 12.30 8.88
CA SER A 219 2.42 12.80 10.15
C SER A 219 3.95 12.90 10.19
N LEU A 220 4.67 12.17 9.33
CA LEU A 220 6.13 12.11 9.31
C LEU A 220 6.72 13.14 8.33
N GLY A 221 7.92 13.66 8.60
CA GLY A 221 8.58 14.64 7.74
C GLY A 221 7.86 16.00 7.68
N ASN A 222 8.04 16.75 6.60
CA ASN A 222 7.50 18.09 6.40
C ASN A 222 6.64 18.19 5.12
N VAL A 223 6.20 19.39 4.74
CA VAL A 223 5.34 19.59 3.55
C VAL A 223 6.02 19.20 2.23
N ASN A 224 7.35 19.21 2.19
CA ASN A 224 8.17 18.87 1.02
C ASN A 224 8.63 17.40 1.02
N THR A 225 8.10 16.56 1.90
CA THR A 225 8.45 15.14 1.93
C THR A 225 8.07 14.45 0.62
N ALA A 226 9.06 13.79 0.02
CA ALA A 226 8.86 12.90 -1.11
C ALA A 226 8.04 11.68 -0.67
N ILE A 227 6.96 11.38 -1.38
CA ILE A 227 6.17 10.17 -1.18
C ILE A 227 6.40 9.25 -2.37
N ILE A 228 6.90 8.05 -2.13
CA ILE A 228 7.22 7.07 -3.15
C ILE A 228 6.12 6.00 -3.15
N PRO A 229 5.26 5.94 -4.18
CA PRO A 229 4.29 4.88 -4.34
C PRO A 229 4.99 3.58 -4.77
N ALA A 230 4.35 2.43 -4.56
CA ALA A 230 4.80 1.17 -5.16
C ALA A 230 4.76 1.18 -6.70
N HIS A 231 3.71 1.80 -7.24
CA HIS A 231 3.32 1.70 -8.64
C HIS A 231 2.87 3.04 -9.22
N GLY A 232 2.99 3.17 -10.54
CA GLY A 232 2.60 4.37 -11.27
C GLY A 232 3.74 5.39 -11.36
N GLU A 233 3.52 6.61 -10.89
CA GLU A 233 4.52 7.68 -10.88
C GLU A 233 5.75 7.26 -10.08
N LEU A 234 6.94 7.71 -10.50
CA LEU A 234 8.17 7.48 -9.73
C LEU A 234 8.16 8.24 -8.40
N LEU A 235 7.62 9.46 -8.40
CA LEU A 235 7.71 10.38 -7.28
C LEU A 235 6.42 11.16 -7.12
N SER A 236 5.89 11.15 -5.91
CA SER A 236 4.72 11.90 -5.49
C SER A 236 5.05 12.79 -4.27
N ASN A 237 4.04 13.36 -3.64
CA ASN A 237 4.16 14.26 -2.51
C ASN A 237 2.97 14.14 -1.55
N LYS A 238 3.07 14.78 -0.38
CA LYS A 238 2.02 14.74 0.65
C LYS A 238 0.67 15.26 0.18
N LYS A 239 0.62 16.26 -0.71
CA LYS A 239 -0.64 16.79 -1.24
C LYS A 239 -1.39 15.73 -2.04
N LYS A 240 -0.70 15.07 -2.98
CA LYS A 240 -1.28 13.96 -3.75
C LYS A 240 -1.67 12.77 -2.86
N LEU A 241 -0.86 12.43 -1.85
CA LEU A 241 -1.19 11.40 -0.88
C LEU A 241 -2.47 11.73 -0.09
N ASN A 242 -2.63 12.99 0.34
CA ASN A 242 -3.85 13.43 1.03
C ASN A 242 -5.08 13.38 0.10
N THR A 243 -4.94 13.81 -1.16
CA THR A 243 -6.02 13.67 -2.16
C THR A 243 -6.41 12.21 -2.36
N TYR A 244 -5.43 11.30 -2.48
CA TYR A 244 -5.68 9.86 -2.59
C TYR A 244 -6.40 9.30 -1.37
N ARG A 245 -6.00 9.73 -0.17
CA ARG A 245 -6.68 9.39 1.09
C ARG A 245 -8.15 9.82 1.08
N ASP A 246 -8.41 11.07 0.74
CA ASP A 246 -9.76 11.64 0.73
C ASP A 246 -10.65 10.94 -0.31
N ASN A 247 -10.10 10.63 -1.48
CA ASN A 247 -10.80 9.85 -2.51
C ASN A 247 -11.03 8.40 -2.08
N THR A 248 -10.11 7.79 -1.32
CA THR A 248 -10.32 6.47 -0.72
C THR A 248 -11.50 6.49 0.26
N VAL A 249 -11.62 7.55 1.07
CA VAL A 249 -12.78 7.72 1.96
C VAL A 249 -14.07 7.86 1.15
N LYS A 250 -14.09 8.70 0.11
CA LYS A 250 -15.27 8.85 -0.78
C LYS A 250 -15.68 7.53 -1.43
N TRP A 251 -14.72 6.76 -1.93
CA TRP A 251 -14.94 5.42 -2.48
C TRP A 251 -15.64 4.50 -1.48
N MET A 252 -15.11 4.43 -0.26
CA MET A 252 -15.68 3.60 0.81
C MET A 252 -17.09 4.03 1.20
N VAL A 253 -17.29 5.33 1.40
CA VAL A 253 -18.59 5.90 1.80
C VAL A 253 -19.62 5.62 0.72
N ARG A 254 -19.30 5.88 -0.56
CA ARG A 254 -20.26 5.71 -1.65
C ARG A 254 -20.65 4.26 -1.86
N ILE A 255 -19.68 3.33 -1.83
CA ILE A 255 -19.98 1.89 -1.90
C ILE A 255 -20.87 1.47 -0.72
N LYS A 256 -20.59 1.97 0.48
CA LYS A 256 -21.40 1.67 1.66
C LYS A 256 -22.84 2.15 1.51
N GLU A 257 -23.05 3.41 1.12
CA GLU A 257 -24.39 3.97 0.92
C GLU A 257 -25.23 3.13 -0.04
N LEU A 258 -24.63 2.76 -1.18
CA LEU A 258 -25.31 1.97 -2.20
C LEU A 258 -25.56 0.53 -1.72
N HIS A 259 -24.60 -0.08 -1.03
CA HIS A 259 -24.74 -1.40 -0.45
C HIS A 259 -25.84 -1.45 0.63
N ASP A 260 -25.91 -0.44 1.50
CA ASP A 260 -26.90 -0.37 2.58
C ASP A 260 -28.35 -0.26 2.06
N VAL A 261 -28.55 0.35 0.88
CA VAL A 261 -29.86 0.38 0.20
C VAL A 261 -30.10 -0.84 -0.71
N GLY A 262 -29.26 -1.86 -0.62
CA GLY A 262 -29.44 -3.14 -1.29
C GLY A 262 -29.00 -3.19 -2.76
N LYS A 263 -28.20 -2.23 -3.23
CA LYS A 263 -27.66 -2.28 -4.60
C LYS A 263 -26.72 -3.46 -4.79
N THR A 264 -26.87 -4.13 -5.93
CA THR A 264 -25.93 -5.18 -6.36
C THR A 264 -24.57 -4.58 -6.74
N ILE A 265 -23.52 -5.39 -6.71
CA ILE A 265 -22.15 -4.96 -7.12
C ILE A 265 -22.15 -4.36 -8.54
N LYS A 266 -22.99 -4.89 -9.45
CA LYS A 266 -23.13 -4.37 -10.82
C LYS A 266 -23.80 -3.01 -10.86
N GLU A 267 -24.82 -2.78 -10.03
CA GLU A 267 -25.43 -1.45 -9.92
C GLU A 267 -24.49 -0.44 -9.27
N ILE A 268 -23.71 -0.84 -8.26
CA ILE A 268 -22.69 0.01 -7.64
C ILE A 268 -21.64 0.42 -8.68
N ALA A 269 -21.20 -0.51 -9.53
CA ALA A 269 -20.22 -0.22 -10.59
C ALA A 269 -20.72 0.75 -11.67
N ASN A 270 -22.04 0.90 -11.81
CA ASN A 270 -22.66 1.84 -12.76
C ASN A 270 -22.99 3.20 -12.13
N ASP A 271 -22.65 3.41 -10.85
CA ASP A 271 -22.84 4.70 -10.19
C ASP A 271 -21.84 5.74 -10.70
N GLU A 272 -22.31 6.94 -11.00
CA GLU A 272 -21.50 8.01 -11.62
C GLU A 272 -20.29 8.40 -10.75
N GLN A 273 -20.46 8.49 -9.42
CA GLN A 273 -19.35 8.81 -8.52
C GLN A 273 -18.34 7.67 -8.44
N ILE A 274 -18.78 6.42 -8.54
CA ILE A 274 -17.89 5.26 -8.59
C ILE A 274 -17.10 5.23 -9.89
N GLU A 275 -17.71 5.56 -11.03
CA GLU A 275 -17.01 5.68 -12.32
C GLU A 275 -15.97 6.83 -12.28
N GLU A 276 -16.34 7.99 -11.74
CA GLU A 276 -15.41 9.13 -11.59
C GLU A 276 -14.21 8.77 -10.70
N LEU A 277 -14.46 8.21 -9.51
CA LEU A 277 -13.40 7.78 -8.60
C LEU A 277 -12.52 6.69 -9.23
N SER A 278 -13.12 5.76 -10.00
CA SER A 278 -12.38 4.76 -10.76
C SER A 278 -11.40 5.41 -11.74
N LEU A 279 -11.82 6.44 -12.49
CA LEU A 279 -10.90 7.16 -13.38
C LEU A 279 -9.80 7.87 -12.59
N ILE A 280 -10.14 8.54 -11.48
CA ILE A 280 -9.16 9.25 -10.65
C ILE A 280 -8.07 8.30 -10.11
N PHE A 281 -8.44 7.11 -9.63
CA PHE A 281 -7.46 6.15 -9.11
C PHE A 281 -6.57 5.55 -10.20
N ASN A 282 -7.08 5.41 -11.42
CA ASN A 282 -6.40 4.76 -12.53
C ASN A 282 -5.78 5.76 -13.52
N ASP A 283 -5.39 6.94 -13.02
CA ASP A 283 -4.71 7.99 -13.80
C ASP A 283 -5.50 8.40 -15.07
N GLY A 284 -6.82 8.55 -14.92
CA GLY A 284 -7.74 8.89 -16.01
C GLY A 284 -8.09 7.73 -16.94
N ASN A 285 -7.56 6.53 -16.72
CA ASN A 285 -7.79 5.38 -17.59
C ASN A 285 -9.00 4.56 -17.15
N ARG A 286 -9.80 4.12 -18.12
CA ARG A 286 -10.85 3.13 -17.89
C ARG A 286 -10.22 1.76 -17.64
N VAL A 287 -10.67 1.09 -16.59
CA VAL A 287 -10.33 -0.32 -16.32
C VAL A 287 -11.38 -1.24 -16.94
N SER A 288 -11.07 -2.53 -17.04
CA SER A 288 -12.06 -3.51 -17.45
C SER A 288 -13.23 -3.56 -16.45
N ASN A 289 -14.44 -3.83 -16.93
CA ASN A 289 -15.61 -4.01 -16.07
C ASN A 289 -15.36 -5.09 -15.00
N GLN A 290 -14.68 -6.17 -15.37
CA GLN A 290 -14.31 -7.23 -14.43
C GLN A 290 -13.42 -6.71 -13.29
N THR A 291 -12.42 -5.88 -13.60
CA THR A 291 -11.53 -5.28 -12.59
C THR A 291 -12.31 -4.39 -11.62
N LEU A 292 -13.22 -3.54 -12.14
CA LEU A 292 -14.06 -2.67 -11.31
C LEU A 292 -14.97 -3.48 -10.39
N LEU A 293 -15.70 -4.46 -10.95
CA LEU A 293 -16.58 -5.35 -10.18
C LEU A 293 -15.81 -6.12 -9.10
N GLN A 294 -14.62 -6.65 -9.41
CA GLN A 294 -13.78 -7.35 -8.45
C GLN A 294 -13.32 -6.42 -7.32
N THR A 295 -12.96 -5.18 -7.63
CA THR A 295 -12.51 -4.18 -6.64
C THR A 295 -13.63 -3.80 -5.68
N ILE A 296 -14.83 -3.55 -6.19
CA ILE A 296 -16.02 -3.27 -5.37
C ILE A 296 -16.38 -4.49 -4.52
N ASN A 297 -16.36 -5.70 -5.09
CA ASN A 297 -16.66 -6.92 -4.35
C ASN A 297 -15.65 -7.18 -3.22
N LYS A 298 -14.34 -6.94 -3.46
CA LYS A 298 -13.33 -7.00 -2.41
C LYS A 298 -13.56 -5.96 -1.32
N THR A 299 -13.95 -4.73 -1.69
CA THR A 299 -14.30 -3.66 -0.73
C THR A 299 -15.43 -4.12 0.18
N VAL A 300 -16.53 -4.61 -0.39
CA VAL A 300 -17.69 -5.12 0.36
C VAL A 300 -17.28 -6.30 1.25
N SER A 301 -16.52 -7.25 0.71
CA SER A 301 -16.05 -8.45 1.42
C SER A 301 -15.23 -8.15 2.68
N VAL A 302 -14.52 -7.03 2.72
CA VAL A 302 -13.58 -6.72 3.81
C VAL A 302 -14.22 -5.84 4.89
N ASP A 303 -14.94 -4.80 4.47
CA ASP A 303 -15.41 -3.74 5.38
C ASP A 303 -16.93 -3.68 5.55
N LEU A 304 -17.71 -4.24 4.61
CA LEU A 304 -19.17 -4.15 4.60
C LEU A 304 -19.85 -5.53 4.72
N PHE A 305 -19.07 -6.58 4.94
CA PHE A 305 -19.59 -7.92 5.16
C PHE A 305 -20.41 -7.97 6.45
N ASN A 306 -21.66 -8.43 6.35
CA ASN A 306 -22.56 -8.60 7.48
C ASN A 306 -22.17 -9.85 8.28
N SER A 307 -21.19 -9.70 9.19
CA SER A 307 -20.85 -10.75 10.14
C SER A 307 -21.86 -10.82 11.28
N ILE A 308 -22.21 -12.03 11.72
CA ILE A 308 -23.02 -12.19 12.93
C ILE A 308 -22.18 -11.96 14.18
N ASP A 309 -22.81 -11.52 15.27
CA ASP A 309 -22.14 -11.46 16.57
C ASP A 309 -22.16 -12.84 17.23
N ILE A 310 -20.98 -13.34 17.57
CA ILE A 310 -20.79 -14.58 18.34
C ILE A 310 -19.87 -14.29 19.51
N SER A 311 -20.17 -14.90 20.66
CA SER A 311 -19.44 -14.60 21.89
C SER A 311 -17.95 -14.88 21.74
N LEU A 312 -17.12 -14.05 22.37
CA LEU A 312 -15.66 -14.19 22.29
C LEU A 312 -15.17 -15.56 22.78
N ASN A 313 -15.88 -16.17 23.74
CA ASN A 313 -15.58 -17.53 24.20
C ASN A 313 -15.78 -18.59 23.12
N ILE A 314 -16.82 -18.45 22.30
CA ILE A 314 -17.05 -19.34 21.14
C ILE A 314 -15.95 -19.13 20.11
N LEU A 315 -15.63 -17.87 19.77
CA LEU A 315 -14.54 -17.56 18.84
C LEU A 315 -13.22 -18.17 19.30
N LYS A 316 -12.86 -17.96 20.57
CA LYS A 316 -11.64 -18.50 21.16
C LYS A 316 -11.60 -20.04 21.14
N GLY A 317 -12.75 -20.70 21.18
CA GLY A 317 -12.86 -22.16 21.09
C GLY A 317 -12.37 -22.76 19.77
N TYR A 318 -12.22 -21.95 18.71
CA TYR A 318 -11.67 -22.36 17.42
C TYR A 318 -10.14 -22.28 17.36
N GLU A 319 -9.46 -21.70 18.35
CA GLU A 319 -7.99 -21.60 18.34
C GLU A 319 -7.33 -22.98 18.31
N GLY A 320 -6.34 -23.17 17.45
CA GLY A 320 -5.59 -24.42 17.40
C GLY A 320 -4.90 -24.65 16.07
N PHE A 321 -4.19 -25.78 16.02
CA PHE A 321 -3.54 -26.27 14.81
C PHE A 321 -4.42 -27.33 14.15
N TYR A 322 -4.57 -27.25 12.84
CA TYR A 322 -5.41 -28.12 12.03
C TYR A 322 -4.58 -28.68 10.88
N GLU A 323 -4.48 -30.00 10.80
CA GLU A 323 -3.64 -30.72 9.84
C GLU A 323 -4.49 -31.30 8.70
N TYR A 324 -4.08 -31.02 7.48
CA TYR A 324 -4.64 -31.63 6.26
C TYR A 324 -4.01 -33.00 5.99
N LYS A 325 -4.65 -33.80 5.13
CA LYS A 325 -4.14 -35.12 4.74
C LYS A 325 -2.74 -35.12 4.11
N ASN A 326 -2.32 -33.99 3.52
CA ASN A 326 -1.00 -33.83 2.91
C ASN A 326 0.08 -33.38 3.92
N GLY A 327 -0.25 -33.26 5.22
CA GLY A 327 0.66 -32.80 6.27
C GLY A 327 0.79 -31.28 6.38
N GLN A 328 0.13 -30.50 5.51
CA GLN A 328 0.04 -29.04 5.68
C GLN A 328 -0.70 -28.74 7.00
N ILE A 329 -0.24 -27.72 7.72
CA ILE A 329 -0.87 -27.27 8.96
C ILE A 329 -1.37 -25.84 8.77
N ASP A 330 -2.63 -25.63 9.13
CA ASP A 330 -3.21 -24.32 9.34
C ASP A 330 -3.35 -24.06 10.83
N GLU A 331 -3.17 -22.82 11.23
CA GLU A 331 -3.36 -22.34 12.58
C GLU A 331 -4.52 -21.34 12.59
N ILE A 332 -5.45 -21.55 13.51
CA ILE A 332 -6.47 -20.58 13.87
C ILE A 332 -6.01 -19.89 15.15
N ILE A 333 -5.93 -18.56 15.12
CA ILE A 333 -5.64 -17.76 16.31
C ILE A 333 -6.72 -16.71 16.55
N PHE A 334 -6.95 -16.41 17.83
CA PHE A 334 -7.84 -15.35 18.27
C PHE A 334 -7.02 -14.17 18.77
N GLN A 335 -7.06 -13.07 18.02
CA GLN A 335 -6.31 -11.86 18.32
C GLN A 335 -7.15 -10.62 18.05
N ASN A 336 -7.13 -9.65 18.97
CA ASN A 336 -7.88 -8.39 18.85
C ASN A 336 -9.36 -8.59 18.52
N SER A 337 -10.01 -9.55 19.20
CA SER A 337 -11.42 -9.92 19.01
C SER A 337 -11.76 -10.46 17.62
N LYS A 338 -10.77 -10.99 16.90
CA LYS A 338 -10.91 -11.53 15.55
C LYS A 338 -10.24 -12.90 15.45
N LEU A 339 -10.69 -13.70 14.51
CA LEU A 339 -10.01 -14.94 14.14
C LEU A 339 -9.13 -14.71 12.91
N LEU A 340 -7.91 -15.23 12.97
CA LEU A 340 -7.02 -15.31 11.83
C LEU A 340 -6.83 -16.79 11.46
N LEU A 341 -7.00 -17.10 10.18
CA LEU A 341 -6.59 -18.35 9.57
C LEU A 341 -5.23 -18.12 8.92
N ARG A 342 -4.20 -18.87 9.33
CA ARG A 342 -2.85 -18.70 8.78
C ARG A 342 -2.14 -20.03 8.55
N SER A 343 -1.30 -20.05 7.53
CA SER A 343 -0.47 -21.19 7.16
C SER A 343 0.91 -20.69 6.78
N GLU A 344 1.92 -21.19 7.47
CA GLU A 344 3.31 -20.77 7.26
C GLU A 344 3.74 -21.07 5.82
N GLY A 345 4.41 -20.11 5.19
CA GLY A 345 4.82 -20.17 3.79
C GLY A 345 3.70 -19.90 2.77
N LEU A 346 2.46 -19.71 3.20
CA LEU A 346 1.30 -19.72 2.29
C LEU A 346 0.39 -18.50 2.42
N TYR A 347 -0.24 -18.30 3.57
CA TYR A 347 -1.19 -17.20 3.75
C TYR A 347 -1.45 -16.84 5.22
N ILE A 348 -2.00 -15.65 5.41
CA ILE A 348 -2.67 -15.20 6.62
C ILE A 348 -3.91 -14.41 6.21
N TYR A 349 -5.06 -14.77 6.78
CA TYR A 349 -6.36 -14.17 6.48
C TYR A 349 -7.13 -13.86 7.74
N GLU A 350 -7.87 -12.75 7.75
CA GLU A 350 -8.94 -12.52 8.72
C GLU A 350 -10.20 -13.29 8.29
N ILE A 351 -10.79 -14.04 9.22
CA ILE A 351 -12.05 -14.74 8.99
C ILE A 351 -13.16 -14.16 9.87
N ALA A 352 -14.35 -14.00 9.29
CA ALA A 352 -15.50 -13.38 9.94
C ALA A 352 -16.72 -14.31 9.93
N PRO A 353 -17.47 -14.41 11.04
CA PRO A 353 -18.56 -15.38 11.16
C PRO A 353 -19.75 -15.04 10.26
N ILE A 354 -20.20 -16.03 9.49
CA ILE A 354 -21.48 -16.05 8.76
C ILE A 354 -22.55 -16.74 9.62
N SER A 355 -22.14 -17.80 10.31
CA SER A 355 -22.92 -18.52 11.31
C SER A 355 -21.98 -18.93 12.45
N LYS A 356 -22.49 -19.67 13.46
CA LYS A 356 -21.62 -20.21 14.51
C LYS A 356 -20.48 -21.05 13.94
N THR A 357 -20.72 -21.80 12.86
CA THR A 357 -19.74 -22.75 12.30
C THR A 357 -19.14 -22.32 10.97
N LYS A 358 -19.77 -21.40 10.24
CA LYS A 358 -19.32 -20.95 8.92
C LYS A 358 -18.71 -19.56 8.98
N PHE A 359 -17.55 -19.40 8.36
CA PHE A 359 -16.77 -18.16 8.36
C PHE A 359 -16.41 -17.74 6.93
N HIS A 360 -16.63 -16.46 6.64
CA HIS A 360 -16.17 -15.76 5.46
C HIS A 360 -14.68 -15.45 5.58
N ILE A 361 -13.93 -15.57 4.48
CA ILE A 361 -12.52 -15.15 4.45
C ILE A 361 -12.44 -13.76 3.82
N LYS A 362 -12.09 -12.75 4.61
CA LYS A 362 -12.09 -11.36 4.16
C LYS A 362 -11.17 -11.14 2.96
N GLY A 363 -11.68 -10.45 1.95
CA GLY A 363 -10.99 -10.16 0.70
C GLY A 363 -10.79 -11.36 -0.24
N GLN A 364 -11.07 -12.58 0.21
CA GLN A 364 -10.98 -13.81 -0.58
C GLN A 364 -12.37 -14.22 -1.06
N ILE A 365 -12.83 -13.59 -2.15
CA ILE A 365 -14.15 -13.83 -2.74
C ILE A 365 -14.36 -15.33 -3.00
N ASN A 366 -15.55 -15.85 -2.67
CA ASN A 366 -15.95 -17.25 -2.82
C ASN A 366 -15.13 -18.27 -2.02
N LYS A 367 -14.37 -17.85 -1.00
CA LYS A 367 -13.69 -18.75 -0.07
C LYS A 367 -14.31 -18.67 1.32
N HIS A 368 -14.35 -19.79 2.02
CA HIS A 368 -14.93 -19.87 3.36
C HIS A 368 -14.39 -21.06 4.15
N VAL A 369 -14.50 -20.97 5.47
CA VAL A 369 -14.18 -22.06 6.40
C VAL A 369 -15.46 -22.51 7.08
N ILE A 370 -15.67 -23.82 7.23
CA ILE A 370 -16.77 -24.40 8.00
C ILE A 370 -16.19 -25.33 9.06
N PHE A 371 -16.31 -24.96 10.33
CA PHE A 371 -16.00 -25.83 11.45
C PHE A 371 -17.13 -26.83 11.67
N ASP A 372 -16.78 -27.99 12.20
CA ASP A 372 -17.78 -28.91 12.73
C ASP A 372 -18.29 -28.45 14.10
N ASN A 373 -19.34 -29.10 14.61
CA ASN A 373 -19.96 -28.71 15.89
C ASN A 373 -19.06 -28.99 17.11
N THR A 374 -18.01 -29.81 16.95
CA THR A 374 -17.10 -30.17 18.04
C THR A 374 -15.79 -29.35 18.02
N ASN A 375 -15.62 -28.49 17.02
CA ASN A 375 -14.40 -27.75 16.72
C ASN A 375 -13.16 -28.63 16.59
N GLN A 376 -13.34 -29.92 16.27
CA GLN A 376 -12.26 -30.89 16.05
C GLN A 376 -11.83 -30.95 14.59
N LYS A 377 -12.59 -30.33 13.68
CA LYS A 377 -12.21 -30.21 12.27
C LYS A 377 -12.81 -28.99 11.61
N PHE A 378 -12.24 -28.59 10.48
CA PHE A 378 -12.88 -27.67 9.57
C PHE A 378 -12.73 -28.11 8.11
N ILE A 379 -13.61 -27.57 7.27
CA ILE A 379 -13.53 -27.62 5.80
C ILE A 379 -13.16 -26.23 5.30
N PHE A 380 -12.04 -26.10 4.61
CA PHE A 380 -11.66 -24.90 3.87
C PHE A 380 -12.05 -25.07 2.41
N PHE A 381 -13.04 -24.29 1.95
CA PHE A 381 -13.32 -24.17 0.53
C PHE A 381 -12.40 -23.10 -0.09
N ASN A 382 -11.46 -23.54 -0.91
CA ASN A 382 -10.43 -22.66 -1.51
C ASN A 382 -10.90 -21.92 -2.78
N GLY A 383 -12.20 -22.04 -3.12
CA GLY A 383 -12.79 -21.53 -4.36
C GLY A 383 -12.88 -22.56 -5.48
N LYS A 384 -12.27 -23.74 -5.32
CA LYS A 384 -12.27 -24.84 -6.29
C LYS A 384 -12.73 -26.16 -5.66
N GLU A 385 -12.24 -26.48 -4.48
CA GLU A 385 -12.51 -27.74 -3.79
C GLU A 385 -12.59 -27.54 -2.27
N ASN A 386 -13.13 -28.56 -1.60
CA ASN A 386 -13.21 -28.64 -0.15
C ASN A 386 -12.00 -29.38 0.40
N LEU A 387 -11.23 -28.72 1.25
CA LEU A 387 -10.07 -29.30 1.94
C LEU A 387 -10.43 -29.51 3.41
N GLU A 388 -10.38 -30.75 3.89
CA GLU A 388 -10.65 -31.07 5.30
C GLU A 388 -9.34 -31.03 6.11
N ALA A 389 -9.37 -30.33 7.24
CA ALA A 389 -8.28 -30.29 8.21
C ALA A 389 -8.79 -30.73 9.59
N ILE A 390 -8.00 -31.55 10.28
CA ILE A 390 -8.33 -32.15 11.58
C ILE A 390 -7.48 -31.47 12.66
N ARG A 391 -8.11 -31.09 13.77
CA ARG A 391 -7.43 -30.44 14.89
C ARG A 391 -6.38 -31.39 15.49
N LYS A 392 -5.16 -30.89 15.65
CA LYS A 392 -4.11 -31.58 16.41
C LYS A 392 -4.41 -31.45 17.89
N GLN A 393 -4.34 -32.56 18.62
CA GLN A 393 -4.49 -32.60 20.07
C GLN A 393 -3.30 -31.98 20.79
#